data_AF-A0A2V7DY00-F1
#
_entry.id   AF-A0A2V7DY00-F1
#
_cell.length_a   1.000
_cell.length_b   1.000
_cell.length_c   1.000
_cell.angle_alpha   90.00
_cell.angle_beta   90.00
_cell.angle_gamma   90.00
#
_symmetry.space_group_name_H-M   'P 1'
#
loop_
_entity.id
_entity.type
_entity.pdbx_description
1 polymer ?
#
loop_
_entity_poly.entity_id
_entity_poly.type
_entity_poly.pdbx_seq_one_letter_code
_entity_poly.pdbx_strand_id
1 'polypeptide(L)'
;MGDHPAWGVAVLRIVLGVIFVMHGWYAWAILGPRDLADLMLRVGNPPGLSDGLAWYAIVAQLLGGLLLIVGFHTPWVALGLVPITAGGLFLFRWPQGFFLHAAAFDQPAGRVVVGGFEYSLLILIATLALVMTGGGALSIDHARGHRINARKGVL
;
A
#
# COMPACT_ATOMS: atom_id res chain seq x y z
N MET A 1 -17.41 26.33 12.51
CA MET A 1 -16.60 25.90 11.35
C MET A 1 -17.14 24.56 10.96
N GLY A 2 -17.68 24.42 9.74
CA GLY A 2 -18.38 23.22 9.32
C GLY A 2 -17.52 21.99 9.55
N ASP A 3 -18.04 21.07 10.36
CA ASP A 3 -17.58 19.71 10.57
C ASP A 3 -17.71 18.95 9.25
N HIS A 4 -16.82 19.26 8.31
CA HIS A 4 -16.69 18.49 7.09
C HIS A 4 -16.40 17.06 7.53
N PRO A 5 -17.27 16.09 7.17
CA PRO A 5 -16.95 14.69 7.36
C PRO A 5 -15.58 14.45 6.74
N ALA A 6 -14.74 13.58 7.33
CA ALA A 6 -13.36 13.35 6.91
C ALA A 6 -13.26 12.68 5.52
N TRP A 7 -13.76 13.36 4.49
CA TRP A 7 -13.89 12.95 3.10
C TRP A 7 -12.53 12.86 2.42
N GLY A 8 -11.60 13.78 2.72
CA GLY A 8 -10.23 13.71 2.22
C GLY A 8 -9.53 12.41 2.63
N VAL A 9 -9.68 12.02 3.90
CA VAL A 9 -9.16 10.73 4.39
C VAL A 9 -9.88 9.55 3.73
N ALA A 10 -11.21 9.64 3.52
CA ALA A 10 -11.96 8.58 2.86
C ALA A 10 -11.50 8.35 1.41
N VAL A 11 -11.32 9.42 0.63
CA VAL A 11 -10.82 9.33 -0.76
C VAL A 11 -9.41 8.76 -0.78
N LEU A 12 -8.51 9.26 0.07
CA LEU A 12 -7.15 8.73 0.19
C LEU A 12 -7.17 7.23 0.50
N ARG A 13 -7.96 6.82 1.50
CA ARG A 13 -8.09 5.43 1.94
C ARG A 13 -8.58 4.51 0.83
N ILE A 14 -9.63 4.91 0.10
CA ILE A 14 -10.23 4.10 -0.96
C ILE A 14 -9.25 3.95 -2.13
N VAL A 15 -8.66 5.05 -2.59
CA VAL A 15 -7.72 5.03 -3.71
C VAL A 15 -6.48 4.22 -3.36
N LEU A 16 -5.93 4.40 -2.16
CA LEU A 16 -4.79 3.63 -1.70
C LEU A 16 -5.11 2.13 -1.58
N GLY A 17 -6.31 1.80 -1.10
CA GLY A 17 -6.80 0.42 -1.07
C GLY A 17 -6.87 -0.21 -2.46
N VAL A 18 -7.39 0.51 -3.46
CA VAL A 18 -7.41 0.06 -4.87
C VAL A 18 -5.99 -0.17 -5.39
N ILE A 19 -5.06 0.74 -5.13
CA ILE A 19 -3.66 0.61 -5.54
C ILE A 19 -3.04 -0.68 -4.97
N PHE A 20 -3.26 -0.95 -3.68
CA PHE A 20 -2.76 -2.18 -3.05
C PHE A 20 -3.41 -3.44 -3.61
N VAL A 21 -4.73 -3.44 -3.85
CA VAL A 21 -5.39 -4.58 -4.50
C VAL A 21 -4.79 -4.85 -5.88
N MET A 22 -4.59 -3.81 -6.69
CA MET A 22 -4.00 -3.95 -8.02
C MET A 22 -2.54 -4.44 -7.97
N HIS A 23 -1.73 -3.97 -7.01
CA HIS A 23 -0.37 -4.46 -6.82
C HIS A 23 -0.33 -5.91 -6.33
N GLY A 24 -1.20 -6.28 -5.39
CA GLY A 24 -1.34 -7.64 -4.93
C GLY A 24 -1.81 -8.59 -6.04
N TRP A 25 -2.73 -8.12 -6.90
CA TRP A 25 -3.19 -8.87 -8.08
C TRP A 25 -2.07 -9.03 -9.10
N TYR A 26 -1.32 -7.96 -9.39
CA TYR A 26 -0.16 -8.02 -10.27
C TYR A 26 0.88 -9.04 -9.74
N ALA A 27 1.19 -8.97 -8.45
CA ALA A 27 2.11 -9.89 -7.78
C ALA A 27 1.66 -11.35 -7.85
N TRP A 28 0.35 -11.60 -7.71
CA TRP A 28 -0.23 -12.95 -7.75
C TRP A 28 -0.38 -13.51 -9.16
N ALA A 29 -1.07 -12.78 -10.04
CA ALA A 29 -1.61 -13.30 -11.29
C ALA A 29 -0.76 -12.95 -12.53
N ILE A 30 0.04 -11.88 -12.47
CA ILE A 30 0.80 -11.39 -13.62
C ILE A 30 2.27 -11.76 -13.47
N LEU A 31 2.88 -11.42 -12.33
CA LEU A 31 4.26 -11.76 -12.01
C LEU A 31 4.38 -13.22 -11.54
N GLY A 32 3.53 -13.62 -10.60
CA GLY A 32 3.56 -14.95 -9.99
C GLY A 32 4.42 -14.99 -8.71
N PRO A 33 4.07 -15.85 -7.72
CA PRO A 33 4.77 -15.88 -6.42
C PRO A 33 6.23 -16.27 -6.50
N ARG A 34 6.61 -17.16 -7.43
CA ARG A 34 7.99 -17.62 -7.61
C ARG A 34 8.89 -16.49 -8.12
N ASP A 35 8.46 -15.82 -9.19
CA ASP A 35 9.21 -14.72 -9.77
C ASP A 35 9.28 -13.52 -8.81
N LEU A 36 8.26 -13.32 -7.97
CA LEU A 36 8.31 -12.35 -6.89
C LEU A 36 9.34 -12.74 -5.82
N ALA A 37 9.41 -14.01 -5.41
CA ALA A 37 10.43 -14.47 -4.46
C ALA A 37 11.85 -14.31 -5.02
N ASP A 38 12.06 -14.62 -6.30
CA ASP A 38 13.32 -14.37 -6.99
C ASP A 38 13.65 -12.88 -7.04
N LEU A 39 12.66 -12.02 -7.25
CA LEU A 39 12.85 -10.56 -7.18
C LEU A 39 13.26 -10.14 -5.76
N MET A 40 12.60 -10.66 -4.72
CA MET A 40 12.94 -10.35 -3.32
C MET A 40 14.40 -10.69 -3.00
N LEU A 41 14.91 -11.82 -3.50
CA LEU A 41 16.32 -12.19 -3.41
C LEU A 41 17.23 -11.18 -4.12
N ARG A 42 16.90 -10.83 -5.37
CA ARG A 42 17.71 -9.94 -6.22
C ARG A 42 17.79 -8.51 -5.67
N VAL A 43 16.76 -8.02 -4.99
CA VAL A 43 16.76 -6.69 -4.36
C VAL A 43 17.43 -6.66 -2.98
N GLY A 44 17.99 -7.78 -2.54
CA GLY A 44 18.82 -7.85 -1.34
C GLY A 44 18.11 -8.31 -0.07
N ASN A 45 16.92 -8.91 -0.15
CA ASN A 45 16.32 -9.56 1.02
C ASN A 45 17.07 -10.84 1.41
N PRO A 46 17.02 -11.24 2.70
CA PRO A 46 17.66 -12.47 3.15
C PRO A 46 17.15 -13.72 2.41
N PRO A 47 18.03 -14.66 2.01
CA PRO A 47 17.63 -15.83 1.24
C PRO A 47 16.54 -16.68 1.88
N GLY A 48 16.65 -16.93 3.18
CA GLY A 48 15.67 -17.74 3.92
C GLY A 48 14.30 -17.08 4.15
N LEU A 49 14.14 -15.79 3.82
CA LEU A 49 12.88 -15.06 4.03
C LEU A 49 12.15 -14.69 2.74
N SER A 50 12.79 -14.84 1.58
CA SER A 50 12.26 -14.28 0.33
C SER A 50 10.93 -14.89 -0.11
N ASP A 51 10.75 -16.19 0.05
CA ASP A 51 9.46 -16.86 -0.20
C ASP A 51 8.36 -16.35 0.74
N GLY A 52 8.69 -16.22 2.03
CA GLY A 52 7.77 -15.71 3.03
C GLY A 52 7.38 -14.26 2.78
N LEU A 53 8.35 -13.42 2.40
CA LEU A 53 8.13 -12.01 2.07
C LEU A 53 7.30 -11.85 0.78
N ALA A 54 7.50 -12.70 -0.22
CA ALA A 54 6.68 -12.71 -1.43
C ALA A 54 5.21 -13.00 -1.11
N TRP A 55 4.95 -14.05 -0.32
CA TRP A 55 3.59 -14.39 0.09
C TRP A 55 2.97 -13.34 1.01
N TYR A 56 3.74 -12.81 1.95
CA TYR A 56 3.32 -11.68 2.77
C TYR A 56 2.94 -10.48 1.89
N ALA A 57 3.77 -10.10 0.91
CA ALA A 57 3.49 -9.00 0.01
C ALA A 57 2.20 -9.23 -0.81
N ILE A 58 1.96 -10.45 -1.31
CA ILE A 58 0.75 -10.78 -2.06
C ILE A 58 -0.49 -10.68 -1.15
N VAL A 59 -0.50 -11.42 -0.05
CA VAL A 59 -1.66 -11.56 0.81
C VAL A 59 -1.97 -10.24 1.51
N ALA A 60 -0.96 -9.56 2.06
CA ALA A 60 -1.16 -8.30 2.75
C ALA A 60 -1.64 -7.20 1.81
N GLN A 61 -1.14 -7.10 0.58
CA GLN A 61 -1.62 -6.09 -0.37
C GLN A 61 -3.05 -6.38 -0.85
N LEU A 62 -3.38 -7.63 -1.18
CA LEU A 62 -4.75 -8.01 -1.58
C LEU A 62 -5.74 -7.80 -0.43
N LEU A 63 -5.52 -8.48 0.69
CA LEU A 63 -6.43 -8.43 1.82
C LEU A 63 -6.43 -7.05 2.48
N GLY A 64 -5.26 -6.47 2.70
CA GLY A 64 -5.13 -5.14 3.28
C GLY A 64 -5.73 -4.07 2.38
N GLY A 65 -5.54 -4.14 1.06
CA GLY A 65 -6.18 -3.23 0.12
C GLY A 65 -7.71 -3.27 0.20
N LEU A 66 -8.30 -4.47 0.26
CA LEU A 66 -9.75 -4.66 0.45
C LEU A 66 -10.24 -4.11 1.79
N LEU A 67 -9.50 -4.38 2.88
CA LEU A 67 -9.84 -3.87 4.22
C LEU A 67 -9.73 -2.34 4.30
N LEU A 68 -8.78 -1.72 3.59
CA LEU A 68 -8.70 -0.27 3.46
C LEU A 68 -9.91 0.28 2.69
N ILE A 69 -10.34 -0.32 1.58
CA ILE A 69 -11.50 0.16 0.81
C ILE A 69 -12.74 0.26 1.72
N VAL A 70 -13.05 -0.80 2.47
CA VAL A 70 -14.19 -0.81 3.40
C VAL A 70 -13.95 0.00 4.69
N GLY A 71 -12.70 0.36 4.97
CA GLY A 71 -12.30 1.09 6.17
C GLY A 71 -12.51 0.28 7.45
N PHE A 72 -11.97 -0.94 7.48
CA PHE A 72 -12.01 -1.82 8.64
C PHE A 72 -10.62 -1.97 9.26
N HIS A 73 -10.47 -1.58 10.53
CA HIS A 73 -9.19 -1.55 11.25
C HIS A 73 -8.11 -0.77 10.51
N THR A 74 -8.50 0.38 9.94
CA THR A 74 -7.67 1.17 9.00
C THR A 74 -6.25 1.43 9.50
N PRO A 75 -6.01 1.89 10.76
CA PRO A 75 -4.64 2.13 11.23
C PRO A 75 -3.77 0.87 11.26
N TRP A 76 -4.34 -0.26 11.70
CA TRP A 76 -3.61 -1.53 11.83
C TRP A 76 -3.33 -2.17 10.48
N VAL A 77 -4.31 -2.10 9.57
CA VAL A 77 -4.14 -2.57 8.20
C VAL A 77 -3.09 -1.73 7.48
N ALA A 78 -3.15 -0.41 7.60
CA ALA A 78 -2.14 0.48 7.02
C ALA A 78 -0.75 0.20 7.61
N LEU A 79 -0.63 0.00 8.92
CA LEU A 79 0.63 -0.36 9.57
C LEU A 79 1.21 -1.67 9.01
N GLY A 80 0.36 -2.66 8.74
CA GLY A 80 0.75 -3.91 8.11
C GLY A 80 1.18 -3.77 6.64
N LEU A 81 0.85 -2.67 5.96
CA LEU A 81 1.26 -2.39 4.57
C LEU A 81 2.55 -1.55 4.48
N VAL A 82 2.90 -0.84 5.56
CA VAL A 82 4.11 0.00 5.62
C VAL A 82 5.39 -0.77 5.26
N PRO A 83 5.71 -1.95 5.82
CA PRO A 83 6.95 -2.65 5.50
C PRO A 83 7.11 -2.97 4.01
N ILE A 84 6.01 -3.27 3.32
CA ILE A 84 5.99 -3.62 1.89
C ILE A 84 6.35 -2.40 1.05
N THR A 85 5.68 -1.27 1.30
CA THR A 85 5.93 -0.02 0.59
C THR A 85 7.32 0.57 0.91
N ALA A 86 7.77 0.44 2.16
CA ALA A 86 9.11 0.83 2.58
C ALA A 86 10.19 -0.03 1.93
N GLY A 87 10.03 -1.35 1.90
CA GLY A 87 10.93 -2.26 1.20
C GLY A 87 11.02 -1.95 -0.28
N GLY A 88 9.87 -1.74 -0.95
CA GLY A 88 9.84 -1.31 -2.35
C GLY A 88 10.54 0.02 -2.58
N LEU A 89 10.38 0.99 -1.68
CA LEU A 89 11.09 2.26 -1.76
C LEU A 89 12.60 2.09 -1.60
N PHE A 90 13.05 1.56 -0.45
CA PHE A 90 14.46 1.59 -0.06
C PHE A 90 15.32 0.54 -0.77
N LEU A 91 14.78 -0.64 -1.04
CA LEU A 91 15.55 -1.75 -1.63
C LEU A 91 15.49 -1.75 -3.15
N PHE A 92 14.39 -1.26 -3.73
CA PHE A 92 14.20 -1.34 -5.19
C PHE A 92 14.34 0.01 -5.89
N ARG A 93 13.69 1.07 -5.37
CA ARG A 93 13.55 2.35 -6.09
C ARG A 93 14.58 3.42 -5.69
N TRP A 94 15.11 3.35 -4.47
CA TRP A 94 16.03 4.36 -3.92
C TRP A 94 17.23 4.70 -4.83
N PRO A 95 17.93 3.71 -5.44
CA PRO A 95 19.08 4.00 -6.29
C PRO A 95 18.73 4.66 -7.64
N GLN A 96 17.45 4.76 -7.99
CA GLN A 96 16.98 5.18 -9.32
C GLN A 96 16.78 6.71 -9.42
N GLY A 97 17.11 7.46 -8.37
CA GLY A 97 16.87 8.91 -8.30
C GLY A 97 15.42 9.27 -7.93
N PHE A 98 15.16 10.55 -7.69
CA PHE A 98 13.85 11.01 -7.20
C PHE A 98 12.76 10.89 -8.27
N PHE A 99 12.96 11.55 -9.40
CA PHE A 99 11.90 11.76 -10.40
C PHE A 99 11.42 10.47 -11.04
N LEU A 100 10.09 10.28 -11.07
CA LEU A 100 9.49 9.23 -11.88
C LEU A 100 9.75 9.52 -13.36
N HIS A 101 10.44 8.61 -14.03
CA HIS A 101 10.78 8.75 -15.45
C HIS A 101 10.71 7.41 -16.16
N ALA A 102 10.44 7.44 -17.46
CA ALA A 102 10.56 6.29 -18.35
C ALA A 102 11.76 6.51 -19.26
N ALA A 103 12.80 5.69 -19.12
CA ALA A 103 13.96 5.72 -19.98
C ALA A 103 14.03 4.42 -20.80
N ALA A 104 14.16 4.54 -22.12
CA ALA A 104 14.48 3.40 -22.98
C ALA A 104 15.98 3.14 -22.87
N PHE A 105 16.34 2.01 -22.26
CA PHE A 105 17.71 1.53 -22.31
C PHE A 105 17.80 0.52 -23.46
N ASP A 106 18.54 0.89 -24.50
CA ASP A 106 18.89 0.07 -25.67
C ASP A 106 17.87 0.05 -26.83
N GLN A 107 18.27 0.68 -27.95
CA GLN A 107 17.50 0.81 -29.20
C GLN A 107 17.28 -0.50 -30.00
N PRO A 108 18.10 -1.57 -29.87
CA PRO A 108 17.80 -2.87 -30.50
C PRO A 108 16.76 -3.70 -29.73
N ALA A 109 16.61 -3.51 -28.41
CA ALA A 109 15.75 -4.33 -27.54
C ALA A 109 14.47 -3.62 -27.06
N GLY A 110 14.39 -2.28 -27.17
CA GLY A 110 13.18 -1.51 -26.89
C GLY A 110 12.69 -1.57 -25.43
N ARG A 111 13.57 -1.93 -24.49
CA ARG A 111 13.17 -2.12 -23.09
C ARG A 111 13.05 -0.78 -22.37
N VAL A 112 11.81 -0.37 -22.11
CA VAL A 112 11.51 0.81 -21.28
C VAL A 112 11.66 0.44 -19.82
N VAL A 113 12.56 1.11 -19.11
CA VAL A 113 12.71 1.01 -17.67
C VAL A 113 12.07 2.24 -17.04
N VAL A 114 11.07 2.01 -16.18
CA VAL A 114 10.45 3.07 -15.39
C VAL A 114 11.22 3.21 -14.08
N GLY A 115 11.99 4.28 -13.97
CA GLY A 115 12.82 4.62 -12.83
C GLY A 115 12.18 5.67 -11.92
N GLY A 116 12.77 5.90 -10.75
CA GLY A 116 12.39 6.98 -9.83
C GLY A 116 11.60 6.51 -8.60
N PHE A 117 11.87 7.11 -7.44
CA PHE A 117 11.23 6.74 -6.19
C PHE A 117 10.05 7.63 -5.76
N GLU A 118 9.76 8.71 -6.49
CA GLU A 118 8.68 9.67 -6.22
C GLU A 118 7.33 9.00 -5.90
N TYR A 119 6.88 8.10 -6.77
CA TYR A 119 5.62 7.37 -6.57
C TYR A 119 5.66 6.48 -5.32
N SER A 120 6.73 5.73 -5.10
CA SER A 120 6.85 4.84 -3.94
C SER A 120 6.91 5.62 -2.62
N LEU A 121 7.56 6.80 -2.62
CA LEU A 121 7.56 7.71 -1.49
C LEU A 121 6.15 8.22 -1.20
N LEU A 122 5.41 8.66 -2.22
CA LEU A 122 4.02 9.10 -2.06
C LEU A 122 3.15 8.00 -1.45
N ILE A 123 3.25 6.76 -1.94
CA ILE A 123 2.49 5.62 -1.41
C ILE A 123 2.86 5.33 0.04
N LEU A 124 4.16 5.35 0.40
CA LEU A 124 4.61 5.15 1.78
C LEU A 124 4.05 6.22 2.72
N ILE A 125 4.18 7.49 2.37
CA ILE A 125 3.72 8.60 3.20
C ILE A 125 2.19 8.63 3.30
N ALA A 126 1.47 8.34 2.21
CA ALA A 126 0.01 8.19 2.23
C ALA A 126 -0.43 7.05 3.16
N THR A 127 0.29 5.93 3.14
CA THR A 127 0.02 4.79 4.04
C THR A 127 0.24 5.18 5.49
N LEU A 128 1.34 5.87 5.80
CA LEU A 128 1.61 6.41 7.14
C LEU A 128 0.56 7.42 7.59
N ALA A 129 0.06 8.27 6.68
CA ALA A 129 -1.01 9.19 6.98
C ALA A 129 -2.29 8.44 7.44
N LEU A 130 -2.63 7.30 6.84
CA LEU A 130 -3.75 6.47 7.30
C LEU A 130 -3.49 5.78 8.64
N VAL A 131 -2.24 5.45 8.96
CA VAL A 131 -1.86 4.98 10.31
C VAL A 131 -2.20 6.05 11.36
N MET A 132 -1.91 7.32 11.06
CA MET A 132 -2.08 8.44 11.99
C MET A 132 -3.52 8.98 12.06
N THR A 133 -4.24 8.96 10.93
CA THR A 133 -5.56 9.59 10.81
C THR A 133 -6.74 8.62 10.94
N GLY A 134 -6.51 7.33 10.68
CA GLY A 134 -7.52 6.28 10.72
C GLY A 134 -8.49 6.27 9.54
N GLY A 135 -9.70 5.75 9.77
CA GLY A 135 -10.63 5.38 8.71
C GLY A 135 -11.32 6.54 7.98
N GLY A 136 -11.50 7.70 8.61
CA GLY A 136 -12.23 8.81 8.01
C GLY A 136 -13.70 8.50 7.69
N ALA A 137 -14.34 9.32 6.84
CA ALA A 137 -15.74 9.13 6.45
C ALA A 137 -15.96 7.81 5.69
N LEU A 138 -17.19 7.29 5.71
CA LEU A 138 -17.58 6.03 5.06
C LEU A 138 -16.77 4.78 5.48
N SER A 139 -16.03 4.83 6.58
CA SER A 139 -15.35 3.65 7.13
C SER A 139 -16.27 2.89 8.09
N ILE A 140 -16.11 1.57 8.13
CA ILE A 140 -16.70 0.74 9.17
C ILE A 140 -16.20 1.19 10.56
N ASP A 141 -14.94 1.61 10.66
CA ASP A 141 -14.35 2.16 11.88
C ASP A 141 -15.13 3.38 12.41
N HIS A 142 -15.47 4.32 11.52
CA HIS A 142 -16.24 5.51 11.87
C HIS A 142 -17.69 5.16 12.26
N ALA A 143 -18.33 4.24 11.52
CA ALA A 143 -19.68 3.77 11.85
C ALA A 143 -19.75 3.07 13.22
N ARG A 144 -18.70 2.34 13.61
CA ARG A 144 -18.57 1.74 14.95
C ARG A 144 -18.41 2.78 16.04
N GLY A 145 -17.59 3.81 15.82
CA GLY A 145 -17.40 4.91 16.77
C GLY A 145 -18.70 5.63 17.12
N HIS A 146 -19.55 5.93 16.12
CA HIS A 146 -20.87 6.55 16.35
C HIS A 146 -21.81 5.67 17.18
N ARG A 147 -21.83 4.36 16.94
CA ARG A 147 -22.71 3.42 17.67
C ARG A 147 -22.35 3.30 19.16
N ILE A 148 -21.07 3.38 19.51
CA ILE A 148 -20.62 3.32 20.91
C ILE A 148 -21.05 4.59 21.66
N ASN A 149 -20.87 5.76 21.05
CA ASN A 149 -21.25 7.04 21.68
C ASN A 149 -22.76 7.17 21.85
N ALA A 150 -23.55 6.74 20.86
CA ALA A 150 -25.01 6.73 20.96
C ALA A 150 -25.53 5.85 22.11
N ARG A 151 -24.87 4.71 22.40
CA ARG A 151 -25.23 3.85 23.54
C ARG A 151 -24.86 4.46 24.89
N LYS A 152 -23.75 5.21 24.98
CA LYS A 152 -23.33 5.88 26.22
C LYS A 152 -24.19 7.08 26.59
N GLY A 153 -24.82 7.74 25.62
CA GLY A 153 -25.71 8.89 25.88
C GLY A 153 -27.14 8.55 26.30
N VAL A 154 -27.49 7.26 26.35
CA VAL A 154 -28.82 6.75 26.73
C VAL A 154 -28.82 6.13 28.14
N LEU A 155 -27.64 6.02 28.77
CA LEU A 155 -27.45 5.59 30.16
C LEU A 155 -27.13 6.80 31.04
#